data_AF-A0A3C0KPZ6-F1
#
_entry.id   AF-A0A3C0KPZ6-F1
#
_cell.length_a   1.000
_cell.length_b   1.000
_cell.length_c   1.000
_cell.angle_alpha   90.00
_cell.angle_beta   90.00
_cell.angle_gamma   90.00
#
_symmetry.space_group_name_H-M   'P 1'
#
loop_
_entity.id
_entity.type
_entity.pdbx_description
1 polymer ?
#
loop_
_entity_poly.entity_id
_entity_poly.type
_entity_poly.pdbx_seq_one_letter_code
_entity_poly.pdbx_strand_id
1 'polypeptide(L)' 'MVEFLAETLGIKKGQVAIVSGHASRQKTVAITGCNRQELERLTGKK' A
#
# COMPACT_ATOMS: atom_id res chain seq x y z
N MET A 1 -5.24 -8.16 3.44
CA MET A 1 -4.93 -6.72 3.21
C MET A 1 -3.65 -6.52 2.42
N VAL A 2 -2.50 -7.01 2.89
CA VAL A 2 -1.22 -6.82 2.16
C VAL A 2 -1.31 -7.35 0.72
N GLU A 3 -1.89 -8.54 0.53
CA GLU A 3 -2.16 -9.12 -0.80
C GLU A 3 -3.09 -8.24 -1.63
N PHE A 4 -4.24 -7.85 -1.06
CA PHE A 4 -5.18 -6.92 -1.71
C PHE A 4 -4.51 -5.61 -2.18
N LEU A 5 -3.66 -5.00 -1.35
CA LEU A 5 -2.94 -3.79 -1.72
C LEU A 5 -1.90 -4.06 -2.81
N ALA A 6 -1.16 -5.17 -2.70
CA ALA A 6 -0.18 -5.55 -3.70
C ALA A 6 -0.83 -5.77 -5.08
N GLU A 7 -1.97 -6.48 -5.13
CA GLU A 7 -2.76 -6.70 -6.33
C GLU A 7 -3.34 -5.40 -6.89
N THR A 8 -3.94 -4.57 -6.03
CA THR A 8 -4.54 -3.28 -6.44
C THR A 8 -3.50 -2.30 -7.00
N LEU A 9 -2.29 -2.33 -6.45
CA LEU A 9 -1.17 -1.46 -6.86
C LEU A 9 -0.31 -2.09 -7.98
N GLY A 10 -0.58 -3.34 -8.39
CA GLY A 10 0.21 -4.05 -9.39
C GLY A 10 1.66 -4.33 -8.97
N ILE A 11 1.93 -4.45 -7.67
CA ILE A 11 3.28 -4.66 -7.10
C ILE A 11 3.38 -6.01 -6.39
N LYS A 12 4.60 -6.42 -6.06
CA LYS A 12 4.83 -7.68 -5.33
C LYS A 12 4.46 -7.52 -3.85
N LYS A 13 3.99 -8.59 -3.22
CA LYS A 13 3.70 -8.64 -1.77
C LYS A 13 4.89 -8.18 -0.91
N GLY A 14 6.11 -8.56 -1.28
CA GLY A 14 7.34 -8.13 -0.58
C GLY A 14 7.63 -6.63 -0.65
N GLN A 15 6.91 -5.89 -1.49
CA GLN A 15 7.03 -4.45 -1.63
C GLN A 15 6.01 -3.67 -0.78
N VAL A 16 5.14 -4.37 -0.05
CA VAL A 16 4.15 -3.79 0.87
C VAL A 16 4.42 -4.32 2.28
N ALA A 17 4.68 -3.42 3.21
CA ALA A 17 4.90 -3.75 4.61
C ALA A 17 3.98 -2.93 5.51
N ILE A 18 3.34 -3.55 6.49
CA ILE A 18 2.64 -2.81 7.54
C ILE A 18 3.70 -2.30 8.51
N VAL A 19 3.82 -0.98 8.65
CA VAL A 19 4.80 -0.35 9.56
C VAL A 19 4.16 0.07 10.88
N SER A 20 2.83 0.17 10.93
CA SER A 20 2.08 0.43 12.17
C SER A 20 0.63 -0.07 12.09
N GLY A 21 0.03 -0.34 13.25
CA GLY A 21 -1.38 -0.73 13.35
C GLY A 21 -1.68 -2.19 12.98
N HIS A 22 -0.74 -3.13 13.18
CA HIS A 22 -0.89 -4.55 12.83
C HIS A 22 -2.21 -5.19 13.30
N ALA A 23 -2.70 -4.84 14.49
CA ALA A 23 -4.00 -5.30 15.01
C ALA A 23 -5.16 -4.29 14.83
N SER A 24 -4.87 -3.05 14.41
CA SER A 24 -5.86 -1.98 14.27
C SER A 24 -6.60 -2.05 12.93
N ARG A 25 -7.82 -1.50 12.86
CA ARG A 25 -8.54 -1.29 11.60
C ARG A 25 -7.88 -0.20 10.73
N GLN A 26 -7.20 0.75 11.36
CA GLN A 26 -6.38 1.74 10.68
C GLN A 26 -4.92 1.31 10.72
N LYS A 27 -4.30 1.18 9.54
CA LYS A 27 -2.91 0.72 9.40
C LYS A 27 -2.11 1.72 8.59
N THR A 28 -0.84 1.86 8.95
CA THR A 28 0.15 2.56 8.13
C THR A 28 0.97 1.52 7.39
N VAL A 29 1.07 1.66 6.07
CA VAL A 29 1.82 0.76 5.22
C VAL A 29 2.95 1.51 4.52
N ALA A 30 4.12 0.89 4.44
CA ALA A 30 5.19 1.29 3.56
C ALA A 30 5.04 0.53 2.23
N ILE A 31 5.15 1.27 1.13
CA ILE A 31 5.08 0.74 -0.22
C ILE A 31 6.37 1.12 -0.94
N THR A 32 7.00 0.16 -1.59
CA THR A 32 8.27 0.35 -2.33
C THR A 32 8.10 -0.04 -3.79
N GLY A 33 8.87 0.57 -4.69
CA GLY A 33 8.78 0.28 -6.13
C GLY A 33 7.42 0.60 -6.78
N CYS A 34 6.66 1.51 -6.17
CA CYS A 34 5.51 2.18 -6.79
C CYS A 34 5.87 3.66 -6.99
N ASN A 35 5.49 4.23 -8.13
CA ASN A 35 5.69 5.65 -8.37
C ASN A 35 4.64 6.46 -7.59
N ARG A 36 4.97 7.71 -7.23
CA ARG A 36 4.09 8.55 -6.42
C ARG A 36 2.77 8.90 -7.11
N GLN A 37 2.80 9.11 -8.44
CA GLN A 37 1.62 9.48 -9.22
C GLN A 37 0.58 8.36 -9.27
N GLU A 38 1.02 7.11 -9.38
CA GLU A 38 0.19 5.90 -9.36
C GLU A 38 -0.42 5.69 -7.98
N LEU A 39 0.35 5.96 -6.91
CA LEU A 39 -0.15 5.92 -5.54
C LEU A 39 -1.22 6.99 -5.29
N GLU A 40 -1.01 8.21 -5.77
CA GLU A 40 -1.98 9.32 -5.66
C GLU A 40 -3.27 9.01 -6.43
N ARG A 41 -3.15 8.46 -7.65
CA ARG A 41 -4.30 8.01 -8.46
C ARG A 41 -5.15 6.96 -7.75
N LEU A 42 -4.52 5.99 -7.08
CA LEU A 42 -5.21 4.89 -6.40
C LEU A 42 -5.78 5.29 -5.03
N THR A 43 -5.15 6.24 -4.35
CA THR A 43 -5.63 6.73 -3.03
C THR A 43 -6.60 7.90 -3.15
N GLY A 44 -6.87 8.40 -4.36
CA GLY A 44 -7.84 9.47 -4.62
C GLY A 44 -7.46 10.81 -4.00
N LYS A 45 -6.22 10.97 -3.52
CA LYS A 45 -5.71 12.23 -3.01
C LYS A 45 -5.24 13.08 -4.19
N LYS A 46 -5.98 14.18 -4.44
CA LYS A 46 -5.48 15.32 -5.20
C LYS A 46 -4.52 16.15 -4.35
#